data_AF-A0A0D6ARV0-F1
#
_entry.id   AF-A0A0D6ARV0-F1
#
_cell.length_a   1.000
_cell.length_b   1.000
_cell.length_c   1.000
_cell.angle_alpha   90.00
_cell.angle_beta   90.00
_cell.angle_gamma   90.00
#
_symmetry.space_group_name_H-M   'P 1'
#
loop_
_entity.id
_entity.type
_entity.pdbx_description
1 polymer ?
#
loop_
_entity_poly.entity_id
_entity_poly.type
_entity_poly.pdbx_seq_one_letter_code
_entity_poly.pdbx_strand_id
1 'polypeptide(L)'
;MIKNILLMGLLSFNLGLNIPVFAMDEKIEKLSPTLNKEEGWSIWHPWIYFPFDKIQVGISNMDLGGMLDFEYSCFGSVGEENNKIKQETYWYRISEKVEKIDQEKYVQIEVGCWLNNNFKSTIILTGIKN
;
A
#
# COMPACT_ATOMS: atom_id res chain seq x y z
N MET A 1 33.50 -37.11 -71.51
CA MET A 1 32.22 -37.64 -72.02
C MET A 1 31.78 -38.73 -71.06
N ILE A 2 30.76 -38.45 -70.23
CA ILE A 2 29.71 -39.36 -69.71
C ILE A 2 28.95 -38.54 -68.65
N LYS A 3 27.63 -38.53 -68.85
CA LYS A 3 26.59 -37.83 -68.09
C LYS A 3 26.55 -38.31 -66.64
N ASN A 4 26.20 -37.41 -65.72
CA ASN A 4 25.23 -37.75 -64.68
C ASN A 4 24.36 -36.53 -64.33
N ILE A 5 23.06 -36.80 -64.34
CA ILE A 5 21.91 -35.92 -64.13
C ILE A 5 21.39 -36.18 -62.72
N LEU A 6 21.10 -35.14 -61.93
CA LEU A 6 20.04 -35.08 -60.90
C LEU A 6 20.15 -33.67 -60.26
N LEU A 7 19.29 -32.70 -60.58
CA LEU A 7 17.86 -32.52 -60.29
C LEU A 7 17.53 -32.39 -58.78
N MET A 8 16.90 -31.26 -58.44
CA MET A 8 16.20 -30.91 -57.19
C MET A 8 17.09 -30.62 -55.95
N GLY A 9 16.87 -29.56 -55.17
CA GLY A 9 15.73 -28.65 -55.13
C GLY A 9 16.02 -27.39 -54.31
N LEU A 10 15.23 -26.35 -54.59
CA LEU A 10 15.03 -25.22 -53.71
C LEU A 10 14.51 -25.70 -52.35
N LEU A 11 15.15 -25.25 -51.27
CA LEU A 11 14.56 -25.22 -49.94
C LEU A 11 14.96 -23.92 -49.27
N SER A 12 14.13 -22.91 -49.52
CA SER A 12 13.97 -21.70 -48.73
C SER A 12 13.64 -22.06 -47.28
N PHE A 13 14.57 -21.81 -46.36
CA PHE A 13 14.29 -21.85 -44.93
C PHE A 13 13.79 -20.48 -44.47
N ASN A 14 12.48 -20.42 -44.24
CA ASN A 14 11.81 -19.32 -43.59
C ASN A 14 12.21 -19.24 -42.11
N LEU A 15 12.52 -18.00 -41.69
CA LEU A 15 12.10 -17.34 -40.44
C LEU A 15 11.93 -18.20 -39.19
N GLY A 16 12.77 -17.93 -38.20
CA GLY A 16 12.56 -18.29 -36.80
C GLY A 16 13.32 -17.34 -35.88
N LEU A 17 12.90 -16.07 -35.81
CA LEU A 17 13.34 -15.20 -34.71
C LEU A 17 12.71 -15.75 -33.42
N ASN A 18 13.49 -16.54 -32.68
CA ASN A 18 13.19 -16.89 -31.30
C ASN A 18 13.36 -15.63 -30.44
N ILE A 19 12.32 -14.79 -30.39
CA ILE A 19 12.21 -13.79 -29.33
C ILE A 19 11.54 -14.53 -28.16
N PRO A 20 12.25 -14.82 -27.05
CA PRO A 20 11.57 -15.26 -25.85
C PRO A 20 10.73 -14.08 -25.36
N VAL A 21 9.42 -14.15 -25.61
CA VAL A 21 8.43 -13.32 -24.93
C VAL A 21 8.46 -13.78 -23.47
N PHE A 22 9.30 -13.14 -22.67
CA PHE A 22 9.09 -13.14 -21.23
C PHE A 22 7.78 -12.39 -21.01
N ALA A 23 6.70 -13.15 -20.86
CA ALA A 23 5.49 -12.66 -20.25
C ALA A 23 5.89 -12.25 -18.82
N MET A 24 6.16 -10.95 -18.64
CA MET A 24 6.17 -10.37 -17.31
C MET A 24 4.72 -10.47 -16.86
N ASP A 25 4.43 -11.41 -15.95
CA ASP A 25 3.21 -11.34 -15.17
C ASP A 25 3.22 -9.97 -14.50
N GLU A 26 2.42 -9.06 -15.03
CA GLU A 26 2.10 -7.80 -14.38
C GLU A 26 1.37 -8.21 -13.10
N LYS A 27 2.13 -8.35 -12.00
CA LYS A 27 1.57 -8.48 -10.67
C LYS A 27 0.71 -7.24 -10.48
N ILE A 28 -0.59 -7.38 -10.69
CA ILE A 28 -1.57 -6.39 -10.28
C ILE A 28 -1.32 -6.21 -8.78
N GLU A 29 -0.65 -5.11 -8.43
CA GLU A 29 -0.30 -4.77 -7.07
C GLU A 29 -1.62 -4.49 -6.37
N LYS A 30 -2.11 -5.49 -5.64
CA LYS A 30 -3.34 -5.37 -4.88
C LYS A 30 -3.09 -4.31 -3.81
N LEU A 31 -3.56 -3.08 -4.05
CA LEU A 31 -3.53 -2.01 -3.05
C LEU A 31 -4.31 -2.51 -1.82
N SER A 32 -3.59 -2.99 -0.82
CA SER A 32 -4.14 -3.25 0.50
C SER A 32 -4.20 -1.92 1.25
N PRO A 33 -5.30 -1.61 1.96
CA PRO A 33 -6.48 -2.40 2.30
C PRO A 33 -7.67 -2.29 1.33
N THR A 34 -8.70 -3.11 1.57
CA THR A 34 -9.98 -3.07 0.84
C THR A 34 -10.65 -1.70 0.99
N LEU A 35 -11.02 -1.07 -0.13
CA LEU A 35 -11.65 0.27 -0.17
C LEU A 35 -13.17 0.25 0.07
N ASN A 36 -13.70 -0.80 0.71
CA ASN A 36 -15.11 -0.87 1.05
C ASN A 36 -15.39 0.03 2.24
N LYS A 37 -16.50 0.77 2.18
CA LYS A 37 -16.94 1.60 3.30
C LYS A 37 -17.52 0.72 4.40
N GLU A 38 -17.02 0.89 5.62
CA GLU A 38 -17.57 0.31 6.85
C GLU A 38 -18.47 1.33 7.53
N GLU A 39 -19.52 0.88 8.22
CA GLU A 39 -20.43 1.78 8.93
C GLU A 39 -19.68 2.59 10.00
N GLY A 40 -19.91 3.90 10.04
CA GLY A 40 -19.28 4.80 11.01
C GLY A 40 -17.83 5.17 10.72
N TRP A 41 -17.26 4.73 9.58
CA TRP A 41 -15.90 5.03 9.17
C TRP A 41 -15.81 5.54 7.72
N SER A 42 -14.82 6.39 7.46
CA SER A 42 -14.39 6.66 6.09
C SER A 42 -13.81 5.40 5.45
N ILE A 43 -13.69 5.41 4.12
CA ILE A 43 -12.82 4.45 3.44
C ILE A 43 -11.37 4.65 3.91
N TRP A 44 -10.55 3.62 3.73
CA TRP A 44 -9.12 3.69 3.97
C TRP A 44 -8.42 4.59 2.94
N HIS A 45 -7.49 5.40 3.41
CA HIS A 45 -6.65 6.28 2.60
C HIS A 45 -5.17 6.07 2.96
N PRO A 46 -4.24 6.20 2.00
CA PRO A 46 -2.82 6.17 2.30
C PRO A 46 -2.45 7.30 3.27
N TRP A 47 -1.59 7.02 4.25
CA TRP A 47 -1.16 7.97 5.29
C TRP A 47 -0.58 9.26 4.73
N ILE A 48 0.04 9.20 3.54
CA ILE A 48 0.61 10.37 2.87
C ILE A 48 -0.42 11.48 2.60
N TYR A 49 -1.71 11.11 2.54
CA TYR A 49 -2.82 12.03 2.30
C TYR A 49 -3.55 12.44 3.59
N PHE A 50 -3.01 12.10 4.76
CA PHE A 50 -3.62 12.45 6.03
C PHE A 50 -3.76 13.98 6.16
N PRO A 51 -4.95 14.50 6.52
CA PRO A 51 -5.23 15.94 6.52
C PRO A 51 -4.71 16.61 7.79
N PHE A 52 -3.37 16.72 7.92
CA PHE A 52 -2.71 17.36 9.07
C PHE A 52 -3.08 18.84 9.25
N ASP A 53 -3.64 19.49 8.22
CA ASP A 53 -4.17 20.85 8.27
C ASP A 53 -5.53 20.95 9.00
N LYS A 54 -6.27 19.83 9.07
CA LYS A 54 -7.64 19.78 9.63
C LYS A 54 -7.73 18.97 10.90
N ILE A 55 -6.82 18.03 11.11
CA ILE A 55 -6.83 17.11 12.24
C ILE A 55 -5.47 17.08 12.91
N GLN A 56 -5.44 17.48 14.17
CA GLN A 56 -4.27 17.34 15.04
C GLN A 56 -4.28 15.95 15.70
N VAL A 57 -3.15 15.25 15.64
CA VAL A 57 -2.94 13.92 16.25
C VAL A 57 -1.73 13.95 17.18
N GLY A 58 -1.53 12.90 17.98
CA GLY A 58 -0.39 12.82 18.91
C GLY A 58 -0.50 13.82 20.06
N ILE A 59 -1.74 14.07 20.51
CA ILE A 59 -2.05 15.06 21.55
C ILE A 59 -1.73 14.55 22.96
N SER A 60 -1.50 13.25 23.14
CA SER A 60 -1.17 12.64 24.43
C SER A 60 0.06 11.74 24.38
N ASN A 61 0.71 11.55 25.53
CA ASN A 61 1.80 10.57 25.67
C ASN A 61 1.34 9.13 25.41
N MET A 62 0.04 8.85 25.61
CA MET A 62 -0.56 7.56 25.31
C MET A 62 -0.62 7.31 23.80
N ASP A 63 -1.04 8.32 23.02
CA ASP A 63 -1.05 8.23 21.56
C ASP A 63 0.38 8.07 21.02
N LEU A 64 1.35 8.79 21.61
CA LEU A 64 2.76 8.65 21.25
C LEU A 64 3.25 7.23 21.52
N GLY A 65 3.11 6.72 22.74
CA GLY A 65 3.54 5.37 23.10
C GLY A 65 2.85 4.31 22.24
N GLY A 66 1.55 4.44 22.03
CA GLY A 66 0.78 3.56 21.15
C GLY A 66 1.29 3.57 19.71
N MET A 67 1.65 4.74 19.16
CA MET A 67 2.23 4.81 17.81
C MET A 67 3.59 4.12 17.72
N LEU A 68 4.41 4.16 18.77
CA LEU A 68 5.67 3.43 18.82
C LEU A 68 5.43 1.90 18.87
N ASP A 69 4.47 1.44 19.68
CA ASP A 69 4.09 0.01 19.76
C ASP A 69 3.48 -0.49 18.46
N PHE A 70 2.66 0.34 17.81
CA PHE A 70 2.12 0.11 16.48
C PHE A 70 3.26 -0.02 15.47
N GLU A 71 4.18 0.94 15.43
CA GLU A 71 5.33 0.92 14.53
C GLU A 71 6.19 -0.33 14.73
N TYR A 72 6.47 -0.69 15.98
CA TYR A 72 7.18 -1.93 16.31
C TYR A 72 6.43 -3.17 15.82
N SER A 73 5.12 -3.24 16.00
CA SER A 73 4.29 -4.35 15.53
C SER A 73 4.29 -4.46 13.99
N CYS A 74 4.47 -3.34 13.31
CA CYS A 74 4.52 -3.27 11.87
C CYS A 74 5.88 -3.74 11.33
N PHE A 75 6.98 -3.18 11.84
CA PHE A 75 8.31 -3.31 11.23
C PHE A 75 9.32 -4.10 12.06
N GLY A 76 9.00 -4.44 13.31
CA GLY A 76 9.91 -5.07 14.26
C GLY A 76 10.93 -4.10 14.88
N SER A 77 10.81 -2.80 14.60
CA SER A 77 11.64 -1.74 15.14
C SER A 77 10.87 -0.42 15.18
N VAL A 78 11.37 0.53 15.97
CA VAL A 78 10.86 1.90 16.08
C VAL A 78 12.00 2.86 15.72
N GLY A 79 11.71 3.89 14.95
CA GLY A 79 12.72 4.86 14.51
C GLY A 79 13.40 4.53 13.18
N GLU A 80 14.37 5.36 12.80
CA GLU A 80 14.89 5.55 11.43
C GLU A 80 15.45 4.30 10.74
N GLU A 81 14.59 3.56 10.05
CA GLU A 81 14.92 2.94 8.77
C GLU A 81 13.70 3.09 7.83
N ASN A 82 13.90 3.81 6.71
CA ASN A 82 12.96 4.01 5.60
C ASN A 82 11.60 4.68 5.91
N ASN A 83 11.62 5.99 6.20
CA ASN A 83 10.41 6.84 6.25
C ASN A 83 9.49 6.70 5.04
N LYS A 84 10.05 6.45 3.85
CA LYS A 84 9.27 6.21 2.63
C LYS A 84 8.43 4.94 2.70
N ILE A 85 9.03 3.82 3.13
CA ILE A 85 8.30 2.55 3.29
C ILE A 85 7.20 2.70 4.33
N LYS A 86 7.46 3.39 5.44
CA LYS A 86 6.45 3.65 6.48
C LYS A 86 5.27 4.44 5.92
N GLN A 87 5.53 5.49 5.15
CA GLN A 87 4.50 6.31 4.51
C GLN A 87 3.69 5.57 3.44
N GLU A 88 4.32 4.66 2.69
CA GLU A 88 3.65 3.82 1.67
C GLU A 88 2.87 2.64 2.28
N THR A 89 3.27 2.22 3.49
CA THR A 89 2.69 1.06 4.19
C THR A 89 1.51 1.44 5.09
N TYR A 90 1.52 2.66 5.64
CA TYR A 90 0.49 3.13 6.54
C TYR A 90 -0.74 3.63 5.79
N TRP A 91 -1.89 3.28 6.34
CA TRP A 91 -3.20 3.73 5.91
C TRP A 91 -3.98 4.25 7.10
N TYR A 92 -4.93 5.13 6.84
CA TYR A 92 -5.83 5.63 7.87
C TYR A 92 -7.27 5.62 7.40
N ARG A 93 -8.17 5.60 8.37
CA ARG A 93 -9.57 5.99 8.20
C ARG A 93 -10.04 6.78 9.41
N ILE A 94 -11.03 7.62 9.20
CA ILE A 94 -11.52 8.57 10.20
C ILE A 94 -12.95 8.17 10.56
N SER A 95 -13.27 8.16 11.86
CA SER A 95 -14.63 7.93 12.31
C SER A 95 -15.55 9.05 11.86
N GLU A 96 -16.75 8.68 11.39
CA GLU A 96 -17.81 9.64 11.10
C GLU A 96 -18.39 10.26 12.38
N LYS A 97 -18.22 9.58 13.52
CA LYS A 97 -18.61 10.08 14.83
C LYS A 97 -17.63 11.17 15.27
N VAL A 98 -18.17 12.35 15.54
CA VAL A 98 -17.42 13.47 16.11
C VAL A 98 -17.99 13.78 17.48
N GLU A 99 -17.15 13.77 18.49
CA GLU A 99 -17.52 14.12 19.85
C GLU A 99 -17.14 15.58 20.12
N LYS A 100 -18.09 16.39 20.57
CA LYS A 100 -17.85 17.79 20.88
C LYS A 100 -17.74 17.97 22.38
N ILE A 101 -16.59 18.43 22.86
CA ILE A 101 -16.35 18.78 24.27
C ILE A 101 -15.89 20.24 24.27
N ASP A 102 -16.65 21.09 24.96
CA ASP A 102 -16.49 22.54 24.94
C ASP A 102 -16.47 23.13 23.51
N GLN A 103 -15.34 23.70 23.10
CA GLN A 103 -15.13 24.29 21.77
C GLN A 103 -14.43 23.34 20.80
N GLU A 104 -13.91 22.22 21.29
CA GLU A 104 -13.13 21.27 20.52
C GLU A 104 -13.99 20.13 19.98
N LYS A 105 -13.59 19.60 18.82
CA LYS A 105 -14.22 18.43 18.20
C LYS A 105 -13.20 17.30 18.17
N TYR A 106 -13.49 16.24 18.89
CA TYR A 106 -12.68 15.04 18.95
C TYR A 106 -13.17 14.04 17.92
N VAL A 107 -12.23 13.35 17.28
CA VAL A 107 -12.50 12.30 16.30
C VAL A 107 -11.54 11.14 16.51
N GLN A 108 -12.03 9.93 16.30
CA GLN A 108 -11.18 8.74 16.29
C GLN A 108 -10.59 8.51 14.90
N ILE A 109 -9.31 8.16 14.87
CA ILE A 109 -8.57 7.84 13.65
C ILE A 109 -8.02 6.43 13.83
N GLU A 110 -8.37 5.54 12.93
CA GLU A 110 -7.73 4.23 12.89
C GLU A 110 -6.57 4.29 11.91
N VAL A 111 -5.39 3.90 12.37
CA VAL A 111 -4.18 3.76 11.57
C VAL A 111 -3.88 2.29 11.44
N GLY A 112 -3.64 1.82 10.23
CA GLY A 112 -3.35 0.43 9.93
C GLY A 112 -2.13 0.28 9.04
N CYS A 113 -1.50 -0.89 9.11
CA CYS A 113 -0.31 -1.23 8.34
C CYS A 113 -0.52 -2.51 7.54
N TRP A 114 -0.14 -2.43 6.26
CA TRP A 114 -0.12 -3.57 5.36
C TRP A 114 1.25 -3.73 4.72
N LEU A 115 1.98 -4.77 5.11
CA LEU A 115 3.27 -5.12 4.52
C LEU A 115 3.10 -6.27 3.53
N ASN A 116 3.61 -6.07 2.31
CA ASN A 116 3.47 -7.03 1.22
C ASN A 116 2.01 -7.48 1.04
N ASN A 117 1.09 -6.52 1.06
CA ASN A 117 -0.37 -6.69 0.98
C ASN A 117 -1.03 -7.47 2.12
N ASN A 118 -0.30 -7.82 3.18
CA ASN A 118 -0.84 -8.52 4.34
C ASN A 118 -1.02 -7.55 5.51
N PHE A 119 -2.20 -7.62 6.13
CA PHE A 119 -2.49 -6.89 7.36
C PHE A 119 -1.50 -7.27 8.46
N LYS A 120 -0.96 -6.27 9.17
CA LYS A 120 -0.01 -6.47 10.28
C LYS A 120 -0.57 -6.02 11.62
N SER A 121 -1.01 -4.78 11.69
CA SER A 121 -1.47 -4.17 12.94
C SER A 121 -2.37 -2.97 12.65
N THR A 122 -3.16 -2.59 13.65
CA THR A 122 -3.94 -1.35 13.70
C THR A 122 -3.84 -0.71 15.07
N ILE A 123 -4.00 0.61 15.11
CA ILE A 123 -4.16 1.40 16.33
C ILE A 123 -5.27 2.44 16.13
N ILE A 124 -5.98 2.76 17.21
CA ILE A 124 -6.92 3.88 17.26
C ILE A 124 -6.27 5.03 18.01
N LEU A 125 -6.22 6.18 17.36
CA LEU A 125 -5.75 7.44 17.92
C LEU A 125 -6.92 8.39 18.13
N THR A 126 -6.77 9.30 19.08
CA THR A 126 -7.67 10.45 19.21
C THR A 126 -7.05 11.66 18.52
N GLY A 127 -7.85 12.37 17.72
CA GLY A 127 -7.45 13.63 17.12
C GLY A 127 -8.45 14.75 17.38
N ILE A 128 -7.98 15.99 17.26
CA ILE A 128 -8.80 17.20 17.35
C ILE A 128 -9.03 17.72 15.94
N LYS A 129 -10.30 17.86 15.56
CA LYS A 129 -10.76 18.31 14.24
C LYS A 129 -11.12 19.79 14.30
N ASN A 130 -10.42 20.59 13.50
CA ASN A 130 -10.62 22.03 13.39
C ASN A 130 -11.82 22.37 12.47
#